data_AF-A0A1I2ZWY6-F1
#
_entry.id   AF-A0A1I2ZWY6-F1
#
_cell.length_a   1.000
_cell.length_b   1.000
_cell.length_c   1.000
_cell.angle_alpha   90.00
_cell.angle_beta   90.00
_cell.angle_gamma   90.00
#
_symmetry.space_group_name_H-M   'P 1'
#
loop_
_entity.id
_entity.type
_entity.pdbx_description
1 polymer ?
#
loop_
_entity_poly.entity_id
_entity_poly.type
_entity_poly.pdbx_seq_one_letter_code
_entity_poly.pdbx_strand_id
1 'polypeptide(L)'
;MPEAVAEHDVVVGLSELLDVAVGLSQQTRGCGVGDPACDLAIAWTMLSGPSRKAFRDTLSVSPETWARGRGWALWKALAGYAGAVRSGDSEPADVRHTLDEILTEYQQSS
;
A
#
# COMPACT_ATOMS: atom_id res chain seq x y z
N MET A 1 -1.25 31.04 1.06
CA MET A 1 -0.82 30.04 2.05
C MET A 1 -2.06 29.26 2.47
N PRO A 2 -2.31 28.04 1.97
CA PRO A 2 -3.05 27.03 2.72
C PRO A 2 -2.06 25.90 3.08
N GLU A 3 -1.67 25.76 4.34
CA GLU A 3 -2.34 25.03 5.43
C GLU A 3 -2.42 23.52 5.22
N ALA A 4 -1.80 22.84 6.19
CA ALA A 4 -1.58 21.41 6.28
C ALA A 4 -2.87 20.67 6.63
N VAL A 5 -3.41 19.92 5.68
CA VAL A 5 -4.48 18.93 5.89
C VAL A 5 -4.27 17.74 4.95
N ALA A 6 -3.31 16.86 5.25
CA ALA A 6 -3.07 15.67 4.42
C ALA A 6 -2.57 14.43 5.16
N GLU A 7 -2.53 14.41 6.50
CA GLU A 7 -2.12 13.21 7.24
C GLU A 7 -3.30 12.35 7.73
N HIS A 8 -4.51 12.93 7.88
CA HIS A 8 -5.67 12.20 8.43
C HIS A 8 -6.50 11.44 7.40
N ASP A 9 -6.49 11.83 6.12
CA ASP A 9 -7.29 11.16 5.07
C ASP A 9 -6.63 9.89 4.50
N VAL A 10 -5.29 9.80 4.55
CA VAL A 10 -4.55 8.65 3.99
C VAL A 10 -4.86 7.36 4.76
N VAL A 11 -5.10 7.47 6.07
CA VAL A 11 -5.39 6.32 6.95
C VAL A 11 -6.84 5.84 6.77
N VAL A 12 -7.78 6.74 6.50
CA VAL A 12 -9.20 6.42 6.34
C VAL A 12 -9.45 5.68 5.01
N GLY A 13 -8.81 6.11 3.92
CA GLY A 13 -8.90 5.40 2.64
C GLY A 13 -8.35 3.97 2.70
N LEU A 14 -7.27 3.77 3.46
CA LEU A 14 -6.68 2.46 3.71
C LEU A 14 -7.50 1.59 4.67
N SER A 15 -8.21 2.19 5.65
CA SER A 15 -9.09 1.42 6.56
C SER A 15 -10.36 0.95 5.86
N GLU A 16 -11.00 1.80 5.06
CA GLU A 16 -12.20 1.45 4.29
C GLU A 16 -11.91 0.38 3.22
N LEU A 17 -10.75 0.45 2.56
CA LEU A 17 -10.29 -0.61 1.64
C LEU A 17 -9.91 -1.90 2.38
N LEU A 18 -9.38 -1.81 3.60
CA LEU A 18 -9.20 -2.96 4.47
C LEU A 18 -10.56 -3.55 4.85
N ASP A 19 -11.56 -2.74 5.18
CA ASP A 19 -12.90 -3.17 5.57
C ASP A 19 -13.66 -3.84 4.41
N VAL A 20 -13.47 -3.39 3.17
CA VAL A 20 -13.99 -4.09 1.97
C VAL A 20 -13.29 -5.44 1.76
N ALA A 21 -12.00 -5.55 2.09
CA ALA A 21 -11.28 -6.83 2.02
C ALA A 21 -11.61 -7.76 3.23
N VAL A 22 -11.87 -7.18 4.40
CA VAL A 22 -12.21 -7.85 5.67
C VAL A 22 -13.71 -8.21 5.73
N GLY A 23 -14.57 -7.60 4.92
CA GLY A 23 -15.98 -7.96 4.76
C GLY A 23 -16.23 -9.40 4.28
N LEU A 24 -15.18 -10.13 3.88
CA LEU A 24 -15.21 -11.56 3.57
C LEU A 24 -14.71 -12.45 4.74
N SER A 25 -14.39 -11.90 5.92
CA SER A 25 -13.52 -12.54 6.93
C SER A 25 -14.19 -12.98 8.25
N GLN A 26 -15.46 -13.37 8.29
CA GLN A 26 -16.03 -14.00 9.51
C GLN A 26 -15.54 -15.44 9.77
N GLN A 27 -14.32 -15.78 9.33
CA GLN A 27 -13.62 -17.01 9.67
C GLN A 27 -12.11 -16.72 9.57
N THR A 28 -11.27 -17.27 10.45
CA THR A 28 -9.78 -17.18 10.46
C THR A 28 -9.11 -16.12 11.35
N ARG A 29 -9.67 -15.84 12.53
CA ARG A 29 -8.83 -15.46 13.68
C ARG A 29 -8.26 -16.71 14.33
N GLY A 30 -7.15 -17.20 13.76
CA GLY A 30 -6.37 -18.33 14.28
C GLY A 30 -6.03 -19.34 13.18
N CYS A 31 -4.73 -19.45 12.85
CA CYS A 31 -4.15 -20.30 11.79
C CYS A 31 -4.30 -19.72 10.37
N GLY A 32 -3.16 -19.34 9.78
CA GLY A 32 -3.05 -18.42 8.65
C GLY A 32 -3.44 -18.99 7.29
N VAL A 33 -4.13 -18.14 6.53
CA VAL A 33 -4.00 -18.03 5.07
C VAL A 33 -3.98 -16.53 4.74
N GLY A 34 -2.81 -15.92 4.89
CA GLY A 34 -2.54 -14.55 4.47
C GLY A 34 -1.06 -14.44 4.14
N ASP A 35 -0.71 -13.82 3.02
CA ASP A 35 0.69 -13.60 2.67
C ASP A 35 1.28 -12.57 3.65
N PRO A 36 2.28 -12.91 4.49
CA PRO A 36 2.89 -11.96 5.42
C PRO A 36 3.55 -10.75 4.72
N ALA A 37 3.76 -10.82 3.40
CA ALA A 37 4.23 -9.68 2.64
C ALA A 37 3.19 -8.55 2.51
N CYS A 38 1.91 -8.79 2.84
CA CYS A 38 0.87 -7.77 2.74
C CYS A 38 1.09 -6.58 3.69
N ASP A 39 1.73 -6.82 4.84
CA ASP A 39 2.10 -5.80 5.83
C ASP A 39 3.20 -4.87 5.31
N LEU A 40 3.96 -5.30 4.30
CA LEU A 40 5.03 -4.49 3.69
C LEU A 40 4.49 -3.43 2.75
N ALA A 41 3.21 -3.48 2.35
CA ALA A 41 2.62 -2.50 1.43
C ALA A 41 2.80 -1.04 1.91
N ILE A 42 2.84 -0.83 3.23
CA ILE A 42 3.06 0.49 3.86
C ILE A 42 4.36 1.16 3.39
N ALA A 43 5.36 0.38 2.98
CA ALA A 43 6.62 0.91 2.49
C ALA A 43 6.47 1.76 1.22
N TRP A 44 5.43 1.54 0.41
CA TRP A 44 5.18 2.29 -0.83
C TRP A 44 4.03 3.28 -0.75
N THR A 45 3.20 3.18 0.28
CA THR A 45 2.08 4.11 0.48
C THR A 45 2.43 5.28 1.41
N MET A 46 3.44 5.10 2.28
CA MET A 46 3.79 6.08 3.33
C MET A 46 5.27 6.48 3.35
N LEU A 47 6.17 5.65 2.78
CA LEU A 47 7.62 5.88 2.86
C LEU A 47 8.19 6.16 1.47
N SER A 48 9.27 6.94 1.43
CA SER A 48 9.96 7.35 0.20
C SER A 48 11.48 7.24 0.34
N GLY A 49 12.15 6.84 -0.75
CA GLY A 49 13.60 6.78 -0.86
C GLY A 49 14.34 6.32 0.41
N PRO A 50 15.05 7.22 1.14
CA PRO A 50 15.82 6.84 2.33
C PRO A 50 15.01 6.22 3.48
N SER A 51 13.77 6.66 3.72
CA SER A 51 12.95 6.12 4.80
C SER A 51 12.47 4.71 4.48
N ARG A 52 12.12 4.43 3.23
CA ARG A 52 11.82 3.07 2.74
C ARG A 52 13.06 2.16 2.82
N LYS A 53 14.24 2.67 2.48
CA LYS A 53 15.49 1.91 2.63
C LYS A 53 15.76 1.55 4.09
N ALA A 54 15.67 2.51 5.01
CA ALA A 54 15.87 2.27 6.44
C ALA A 54 14.86 1.25 7.00
N PHE A 55 13.60 1.33 6.56
CA PHE A 55 12.56 0.38 6.92
C PHE A 55 12.89 -1.04 6.46
N ARG A 56 13.30 -1.21 5.20
CA ARG A 56 13.73 -2.50 4.65
C ARG A 56 14.92 -3.08 5.43
N ASP A 57 15.94 -2.25 5.68
CA ASP A 57 17.15 -2.66 6.39
C ASP A 57 16.81 -3.12 7.82
N THR A 58 15.90 -2.41 8.51
CA THR A 58 15.47 -2.74 9.88
C THR A 58 14.72 -4.06 9.95
N LEU A 59 13.82 -4.33 8.99
CA LEU A 59 13.04 -5.55 8.97
C LEU A 59 13.83 -6.78 8.50
N SER A 60 14.97 -6.58 7.81
CA SER A 60 15.83 -7.67 7.33
C SER A 60 15.07 -8.76 6.53
N VAL A 61 14.04 -8.34 5.78
CA VAL A 61 13.19 -9.25 5.00
C VAL A 61 13.87 -9.72 3.72
N SER A 62 13.53 -10.94 3.29
CA SER A 62 14.10 -11.52 2.07
C SER A 62 13.73 -10.70 0.83
N PRO A 63 14.58 -10.68 -0.22
CA PRO A 63 14.27 -9.98 -1.47
C PRO A 63 12.95 -10.43 -2.11
N GLU A 64 12.61 -11.71 -2.01
CA GLU A 64 11.36 -12.29 -2.53
C GLU A 64 10.14 -11.81 -1.76
N THR A 65 10.25 -11.71 -0.43
CA THR A 65 9.18 -11.19 0.43
C THR A 65 8.97 -9.70 0.19
N TRP A 66 10.05 -8.96 0.01
CA TRP A 66 10.01 -7.55 -0.36
C TRP A 66 9.34 -7.32 -1.73
N ALA A 67 9.68 -8.15 -2.73
CA ALA A 67 9.06 -8.10 -4.05
C ALA A 67 7.56 -8.43 -4.01
N ARG A 68 7.14 -9.39 -3.18
CA ARG A 68 5.71 -9.67 -2.95
C ARG A 68 5.01 -8.50 -2.26
N GLY A 69 5.68 -7.84 -1.31
CA GLY A 69 5.18 -6.62 -0.66
C GLY A 69 4.89 -5.49 -1.65
N ARG A 70 5.78 -5.29 -2.64
CA ARG A 70 5.53 -4.37 -3.76
C ARG A 70 4.29 -4.76 -4.57
N GLY A 71 4.13 -6.05 -4.84
CA GLY A 71 2.96 -6.58 -5.53
C GLY A 71 1.66 -6.25 -4.78
N TRP A 72 1.67 -6.38 -3.45
CA TRP A 72 0.54 -5.99 -2.60
C TRP A 72 0.24 -4.50 -2.65
N ALA A 73 1.25 -3.63 -2.61
CA ALA A 73 1.05 -2.19 -2.76
C ALA A 73 0.45 -1.83 -4.14
N LEU A 74 0.98 -2.43 -5.21
CA LEU A 74 0.46 -2.23 -6.57
C LEU A 74 -1.00 -2.66 -6.68
N TRP A 75 -1.32 -3.86 -6.20
CA TRP A 75 -2.68 -4.38 -6.24
C TRP A 75 -3.68 -3.47 -5.50
N LYS A 76 -3.32 -2.98 -4.30
CA LYS A 76 -4.17 -2.05 -3.53
C LYS A 76 -4.42 -0.74 -4.27
N ALA A 77 -3.37 -0.13 -4.83
CA ALA A 77 -3.49 1.10 -5.59
C ALA A 77 -4.41 0.93 -6.81
N LEU A 78 -4.23 -0.15 -7.58
CA LEU A 78 -5.08 -0.43 -8.75
C LEU A 78 -6.52 -0.77 -8.36
N ALA A 79 -6.73 -1.49 -7.27
CA ALA A 79 -8.06 -1.81 -6.76
C ALA A 79 -8.82 -0.54 -6.33
N GLY A 80 -8.16 0.36 -5.60
CA GLY A 80 -8.70 1.66 -5.20
C GLY A 80 -9.05 2.54 -6.41
N TYR A 81 -8.13 2.66 -7.37
CA TYR A 81 -8.37 3.38 -8.62
C TYR A 81 -9.57 2.83 -9.39
N ALA A 82 -9.64 1.51 -9.58
CA ALA A 82 -10.75 0.89 -10.27
C ALA A 82 -12.08 1.10 -9.52
N GLY A 83 -12.04 1.17 -8.18
CA GLY A 83 -13.17 1.58 -7.34
C GLY A 83 -13.67 2.97 -7.68
N ALA A 84 -12.79 3.97 -7.63
CA ALA A 84 -13.13 5.36 -7.93
C ALA A 84 -13.72 5.52 -9.34
N VAL A 85 -13.10 4.89 -10.35
CA VAL A 85 -13.59 4.92 -11.73
C VAL A 85 -15.01 4.36 -11.84
N ARG A 86 -15.32 3.25 -11.14
CA ARG A 86 -16.67 2.66 -11.15
C ARG A 86 -17.71 3.56 -10.47
N SER A 87 -17.32 4.27 -9.42
CA SER A 87 -18.20 5.17 -8.68
C SER A 87 -18.37 6.55 -9.36
N GLY A 88 -17.53 6.87 -10.34
CA GLY A 88 -17.49 8.20 -10.95
C GLY A 88 -16.77 9.24 -10.08
N ASP A 89 -16.01 8.78 -9.09
CA ASP A 89 -15.25 9.62 -8.18
C ASP A 89 -13.92 10.07 -8.83
N SER A 90 -13.32 11.11 -8.25
CA SER A 90 -11.97 11.51 -8.62
C SER A 90 -10.95 10.45 -8.22
N GLU A 91 -9.86 10.34 -8.97
CA GLU A 91 -8.73 9.46 -8.66
C GLU A 91 -8.27 9.69 -7.21
N PRO A 92 -8.15 8.63 -6.38
CA PRO A 92 -7.61 8.76 -5.04
C PRO A 92 -6.17 9.27 -5.12
N ALA A 93 -5.87 10.36 -4.39
CA ALA A 93 -4.58 11.06 -4.48
C ALA A 93 -3.37 10.17 -4.13
N ASP A 94 -3.61 9.13 -3.34
CA ASP A 94 -2.63 8.14 -2.88
C ASP A 94 -2.24 7.10 -3.94
N VAL A 95 -3.10 6.85 -4.94
CA VAL A 95 -2.82 5.89 -6.03
C VAL A 95 -1.60 6.32 -6.83
N ARG A 96 -1.60 7.58 -7.29
CA ARG A 96 -0.50 8.11 -8.11
C ARG A 96 0.81 8.10 -7.35
N HIS A 97 0.78 8.57 -6.10
CA HIS A 97 1.95 8.55 -5.23
C HIS A 97 2.51 7.13 -5.06
N THR A 98 1.65 6.16 -4.77
CA THR A 98 2.07 4.76 -4.58
C THR A 98 2.69 4.17 -5.84
N LEU A 99 2.11 4.46 -7.02
CA LEU A 99 2.67 4.01 -8.30
C LEU A 99 4.05 4.62 -8.57
N ASP A 100 4.22 5.92 -8.30
CA ASP A 100 5.49 6.60 -8.48
C ASP A 100 6.59 6.02 -7.57
N GLU A 101 6.27 5.70 -6.31
CA GLU A 101 7.20 5.07 -5.38
C GLU A 101 7.60 3.64 -5.81
N ILE A 102 6.64 2.87 -6.33
CA ILE A 102 6.89 1.51 -6.86
C ILE A 102 7.79 1.58 -8.10
N LEU A 103 7.49 2.45 -9.05
CA LEU A 103 8.25 2.61 -10.29
C LEU A 103 9.67 3.12 -10.01
N THR A 104 9.80 4.09 -9.12
CA THR A 104 11.10 4.63 -8.70
C THR A 104 11.99 3.55 -8.11
N GLU A 105 11.45 2.71 -7.22
CA GLU A 105 12.23 1.62 -6.66
C GLU A 105 12.55 0.54 -7.70
N TYR A 106 11.59 0.17 -8.55
CA TYR A 106 11.81 -0.86 -9.57
C TYR A 106 13.01 -0.50 -10.45
N GLN A 107 13.08 0.76 -10.90
CA GLN A 107 14.20 1.29 -11.69
C GLN A 107 15.55 1.25 -10.95
N GLN A 108 15.55 1.40 -9.62
CA GLN A 108 16.77 1.34 -8.79
C GLN A 108 17.22 -0.09 -8.48
N SER A 109 16.32 -1.06 -8.59
CA SER A 109 16.58 -2.47 -8.26
C SER A 109 16.91 -3.36 -9.48
N SER A 110 16.99 -2.76 -10.67
CA SER A 110 17.16 -3.44 -11.95
C SER A 110 18.55 -3.26 -12.56
#